data_AF-A0A0L0ULD1-F1
#
_entry.id   AF-A0A0L0ULD1-F1
#
_cell.length_a   1.000
_cell.length_b   1.000
_cell.length_c   1.000
_cell.angle_alpha   90.00
_cell.angle_beta   90.00
_cell.angle_gamma   90.00
#
_symmetry.space_group_name_H-M   'P 1'
#
loop_
_entity.id
_entity.type
_entity.pdbx_description
1 polymer ?
#
loop_
_entity_poly.entity_id
_entity_poly.type
_entity_poly.pdbx_seq_one_letter_code
_entity_poly.pdbx_strand_id
1 'polypeptide(L)'
;KCNLVLLTAIPLLICVCSLSFIAFKQQSSTYTLITLKQQHHELTSHAKQLKSDLLNWLDAAVPNQLRTPRTAAAESISAAESHPPHPILPLLLNARQTWKSILQSQPVSLEQARLDYANRFHPLQPPPGFDQWFQFARLHNFTLINRFDGLMADLEPFRQLSPTELSRRTLELVKIPGITLVKINPDSTTQT
;
A
#
# COMPACT_ATOMS: atom_id res chain seq x y z
N LYS A 1 17.74 73.76 4.28
CA LYS A 1 17.06 72.93 3.26
C LYS A 1 17.63 71.50 3.16
N CYS A 2 18.93 71.24 3.44
CA CYS A 2 19.51 69.89 3.38
C CYS A 2 19.08 68.89 4.48
N ASN A 3 18.57 69.34 5.63
CA ASN A 3 18.25 68.44 6.75
C ASN A 3 16.90 67.70 6.59
N LEU A 4 15.96 68.24 5.79
CA LEU A 4 14.63 67.63 5.59
C LEU A 4 14.67 66.47 4.59
N VAL A 5 15.52 66.55 3.57
CA VAL A 5 15.72 65.48 2.57
C VAL A 5 16.44 64.28 3.20
N LEU A 6 17.41 64.54 4.09
CA LEU A 6 18.15 63.48 4.79
C LEU A 6 17.24 62.69 5.75
N LEU A 7 16.31 63.38 6.46
CA LEU A 7 15.43 62.76 7.44
C LEU A 7 14.36 61.85 6.80
N THR A 8 13.95 62.11 5.55
CA THR A 8 12.95 61.28 4.84
C THR A 8 13.58 60.22 3.94
N ALA A 9 14.79 60.44 3.41
CA ALA A 9 15.46 59.50 2.52
C ALA A 9 16.01 58.26 3.26
N ILE A 10 16.54 58.44 4.47
CA ILE A 10 17.09 57.33 5.30
C ILE A 10 16.02 56.27 5.62
N PRO A 11 14.82 56.59 6.15
CA PRO A 11 13.82 55.58 6.46
C PRO A 11 13.25 54.89 5.21
N LEU A 12 13.16 55.59 4.07
CA LEU A 12 12.76 54.98 2.79
C LEU A 12 13.82 54.01 2.28
N LEU A 13 15.10 54.36 2.37
CA LEU A 13 16.19 53.46 1.99
C LEU A 13 16.19 52.19 2.87
N ILE A 14 16.04 52.33 4.18
CA ILE A 14 15.96 51.20 5.11
C ILE A 14 14.74 50.33 4.79
N CYS A 15 13.60 50.94 4.46
CA CYS A 15 12.38 50.25 4.05
C CYS A 15 12.58 49.46 2.75
N VAL A 16 13.17 50.07 1.71
CA VAL A 16 13.46 49.41 0.43
C VAL A 16 14.46 48.26 0.64
N CYS A 17 15.52 48.46 1.42
CA CYS A 17 16.49 47.41 1.74
C CYS A 17 15.85 46.24 2.51
N SER A 18 14.94 46.53 3.44
CA SER A 18 14.23 45.52 4.23
C SER A 18 13.24 44.72 3.36
N LEU A 19 12.50 45.39 2.48
CA LEU A 19 11.61 44.73 1.51
C LEU A 19 12.39 43.85 0.51
N SER A 20 13.55 44.31 0.03
CA SER A 20 14.43 43.49 -0.81
C SER A 20 15.00 42.27 -0.07
N PHE A 21 15.35 42.41 1.20
CA PHE A 21 15.84 41.29 2.02
C PHE A 21 14.76 40.25 2.30
N ILE A 22 13.53 40.69 2.60
CA ILE A 22 12.37 39.80 2.78
C ILE A 22 12.05 39.07 1.47
N ALA A 23 12.04 39.77 0.33
CA ALA A 23 11.84 39.15 -0.98
C ALA A 23 12.94 38.14 -1.32
N PHE A 24 14.21 38.42 -1.01
CA PHE A 24 15.32 37.48 -1.20
C PHE A 24 15.20 36.23 -0.31
N LYS A 25 14.79 36.40 0.95
CA LYS A 25 14.53 35.27 1.86
C LYS A 25 13.36 34.42 1.37
N GLN A 26 12.27 35.04 0.91
CA GLN A 26 11.14 34.32 0.31
C GLN A 26 11.55 33.57 -0.96
N GLN A 27 12.29 34.22 -1.87
CA GLN A 27 12.81 33.62 -3.11
C GLN A 27 13.74 32.43 -2.83
N SER A 28 14.63 32.56 -1.85
CA SER A 28 15.55 31.49 -1.45
C SER A 28 14.81 30.30 -0.85
N SER A 29 13.77 30.53 -0.03
CA SER A 29 12.93 29.46 0.54
C SER A 29 12.04 28.77 -0.49
N THR A 30 11.52 29.49 -1.48
CA THR A 30 10.72 28.87 -2.55
C THR A 30 11.59 28.06 -3.51
N TYR A 31 12.79 28.56 -3.84
CA TYR A 31 13.73 27.86 -4.72
C TYR A 31 14.19 26.53 -4.11
N THR A 32 14.51 26.51 -2.80
CA THR A 32 14.90 25.27 -2.11
C THR A 32 13.74 24.27 -2.04
N LEU A 33 12.51 24.73 -1.76
CA LEU A 33 11.34 23.87 -1.73
C LEU A 33 11.03 23.26 -3.11
N ILE A 34 11.11 24.04 -4.18
CA ILE A 34 10.90 23.56 -5.56
C ILE A 34 11.98 22.54 -5.92
N THR A 35 13.24 22.80 -5.58
CA THR A 35 14.36 21.88 -5.85
C THR A 35 14.19 20.56 -5.11
N LEU A 36 13.82 20.59 -3.84
CA LEU A 36 13.55 19.38 -3.04
C LEU A 36 12.36 18.59 -3.59
N LYS A 37 11.28 19.27 -4.00
CA LYS A 37 10.13 18.63 -4.64
C LYS A 37 10.51 17.97 -5.97
N GLN A 38 11.35 18.63 -6.77
CA GLN A 38 11.85 18.07 -8.03
C GLN A 38 12.71 16.84 -7.76
N GLN A 39 13.66 16.91 -6.84
CA GLN A 39 14.50 15.76 -6.46
C GLN A 39 13.68 14.58 -5.96
N HIS A 40 12.67 14.84 -5.12
CA HIS A 40 11.75 13.80 -4.67
C HIS A 40 10.98 13.18 -5.85
N HIS A 41 10.45 14.00 -6.76
CA HIS A 41 9.78 13.51 -7.96
C HIS A 41 10.70 12.62 -8.81
N GLU A 42 11.94 13.05 -9.08
CA GLU A 42 12.96 12.27 -9.81
C GLU A 42 13.30 10.94 -9.13
N LEU A 43 13.47 10.93 -7.81
CA LEU A 43 13.73 9.69 -7.08
C LEU A 43 12.54 8.74 -7.14
N THR A 44 11.32 9.26 -7.04
CA THR A 44 10.11 8.42 -7.14
C THR A 44 9.87 7.90 -8.55
N SER A 45 10.18 8.68 -9.61
CA SER A 45 10.07 8.21 -11.00
C SER A 45 11.11 7.15 -11.29
N HIS A 46 12.36 7.35 -10.87
CA HIS A 46 13.44 6.38 -11.06
C HIS A 46 13.18 5.08 -10.28
N ALA A 47 12.68 5.16 -9.05
CA ALA A 47 12.28 3.97 -8.29
C ALA A 47 11.13 3.21 -8.97
N LYS A 48 10.14 3.91 -9.55
CA LYS A 48 9.07 3.30 -10.34
C LYS A 48 9.61 2.61 -11.59
N GLN A 49 10.57 3.24 -12.29
CA GLN A 49 11.20 2.68 -13.48
C GLN A 49 12.03 1.43 -13.15
N LEU A 50 12.87 1.49 -12.11
CA LEU A 50 13.63 0.32 -11.65
C LEU A 50 12.71 -0.83 -11.23
N LYS A 51 11.59 -0.50 -10.57
CA LYS A 51 10.55 -1.48 -10.26
C LYS A 51 9.98 -2.09 -11.54
N SER A 52 9.58 -1.30 -12.54
CA SER A 52 9.03 -1.83 -13.79
C SER A 52 10.06 -2.67 -14.55
N ASP A 53 11.32 -2.25 -14.59
CA ASP A 53 12.39 -2.96 -15.27
C ASP A 53 12.67 -4.29 -14.58
N LEU A 54 12.69 -4.32 -13.24
CA LEU A 54 12.79 -5.55 -12.45
C LEU A 54 11.59 -6.47 -12.67
N LEU A 55 10.36 -5.91 -12.73
CA LEU A 55 9.18 -6.69 -13.03
C LEU A 55 9.25 -7.29 -14.44
N ASN A 56 9.61 -6.50 -15.45
CA ASN A 56 9.76 -6.94 -16.83
C ASN A 56 10.88 -8.00 -16.96
N TRP A 57 12.03 -7.79 -16.34
CA TRP A 57 13.14 -8.74 -16.33
C TRP A 57 12.72 -10.09 -15.74
N LEU A 58 12.00 -10.06 -14.62
CA LEU A 58 11.59 -11.28 -13.95
C LEU A 58 10.39 -11.97 -14.66
N ASP A 59 9.69 -11.26 -15.56
CA ASP A 59 8.62 -11.80 -16.42
C ASP A 59 9.13 -12.31 -17.78
N ALA A 60 10.22 -11.73 -18.29
CA ALA A 60 10.94 -12.19 -19.46
C ALA A 60 11.75 -13.46 -19.10
N ALA A 61 11.02 -14.56 -18.87
CA ALA A 61 11.48 -15.93 -18.67
C ALA A 61 12.97 -16.03 -18.36
N VAL A 62 13.35 -16.04 -17.07
CA VAL A 62 14.74 -16.17 -16.61
C VAL A 62 15.41 -17.29 -17.41
N PRO A 63 16.28 -16.97 -18.39
CA PRO A 63 17.14 -17.98 -18.96
C PRO A 63 18.01 -18.45 -17.79
N ASN A 64 18.46 -19.71 -17.76
CA ASN A 64 19.42 -20.25 -16.80
C ASN A 64 20.79 -19.49 -16.74
N GLN A 65 20.86 -18.25 -17.23
CA GLN A 65 22.01 -17.41 -17.53
C GLN A 65 22.42 -16.46 -16.39
N LEU A 66 22.00 -16.67 -15.13
CA LEU A 66 22.78 -16.13 -14.00
C LEU A 66 24.15 -16.83 -13.88
N ARG A 67 24.43 -17.85 -14.70
CA ARG A 67 25.80 -18.22 -15.08
C ARG A 67 26.30 -17.29 -16.18
N THR A 68 26.59 -16.04 -15.85
CA THR A 68 27.54 -15.28 -16.67
C THR A 68 28.90 -15.94 -16.55
N PRO A 69 29.58 -16.38 -17.63
CA PRO A 69 31.03 -16.46 -17.61
C PRO A 69 31.51 -15.01 -17.52
N ARG A 70 31.69 -14.52 -16.29
CA ARG A 70 32.28 -13.22 -16.04
C ARG A 70 33.70 -13.28 -16.57
N THR A 71 33.85 -12.74 -17.78
CA THR A 71 35.08 -12.20 -18.38
C THR A 71 36.31 -13.09 -18.24
N ALA A 72 36.80 -13.61 -19.37
CA ALA A 72 38.09 -14.27 -19.55
C ALA A 72 39.31 -13.36 -19.28
N ALA A 73 39.31 -12.60 -18.17
CA ALA A 73 40.39 -11.71 -17.74
C ALA A 73 40.53 -11.66 -16.20
N ALA A 74 40.04 -12.67 -15.48
CA ALA A 74 40.26 -12.82 -14.04
C ALA A 74 40.58 -14.29 -13.70
N GLU A 75 41.56 -14.86 -14.40
CA GLU A 75 42.25 -16.06 -13.96
C GLU A 75 43.16 -15.71 -12.77
N SER A 76 42.63 -15.76 -11.55
CA SER A 76 43.39 -16.15 -10.33
C SER A 76 42.60 -15.89 -9.04
N ILE A 77 41.45 -16.54 -8.85
CA ILE A 77 41.04 -17.02 -7.52
C ILE A 77 40.44 -18.42 -7.73
N SER A 78 41.32 -19.42 -7.68
CA SER A 78 40.97 -20.82 -7.54
C SER A 78 40.23 -21.04 -6.21
N ALA A 79 39.19 -21.87 -6.24
CA ALA A 79 38.37 -22.35 -5.12
C ALA A 79 37.20 -21.44 -4.68
N ALA A 80 36.30 -21.10 -5.61
CA ALA A 80 34.97 -20.65 -5.22
C ALA A 80 34.15 -21.86 -4.76
N GLU A 81 33.96 -21.98 -3.44
CA GLU A 81 33.02 -22.90 -2.82
C GLU A 81 31.70 -22.96 -3.60
N SER A 82 31.28 -24.18 -3.96
CA SER A 82 30.00 -24.44 -4.60
C SER A 82 28.86 -24.28 -3.60
N HIS A 83 28.65 -23.07 -3.11
CA HIS A 83 27.46 -22.74 -2.33
C HIS A 83 26.24 -22.82 -3.24
N PRO A 84 25.15 -23.46 -2.80
CA PRO A 84 23.91 -23.44 -3.57
C PRO A 84 23.48 -22.00 -3.82
N PRO A 85 22.89 -21.69 -4.99
CA PRO A 85 22.43 -20.34 -5.28
C PRO A 85 21.45 -19.89 -4.20
N HIS A 86 21.57 -18.62 -3.79
CA HIS A 86 20.79 -18.05 -2.70
C HIS A 86 19.28 -18.26 -2.93
N PRO A 87 18.51 -18.75 -1.93
CA PRO A 87 17.13 -19.21 -2.11
C PRO A 87 16.13 -18.09 -2.46
N ILE A 88 16.53 -16.82 -2.33
CA ILE A 88 15.67 -15.66 -2.61
C ILE A 88 15.11 -15.67 -4.03
N LEU A 89 15.87 -16.10 -5.04
CA LEU A 89 15.42 -16.06 -6.43
C LEU A 89 14.27 -17.05 -6.69
N PRO A 90 14.37 -18.34 -6.34
CA PRO A 90 13.24 -19.26 -6.40
C PRO A 90 12.01 -18.79 -5.62
N LEU A 91 12.21 -18.23 -4.42
CA LEU A 91 11.11 -17.71 -3.60
C LEU A 91 10.40 -16.53 -4.25
N LEU A 92 11.14 -15.59 -4.83
CA LEU A 92 10.58 -14.44 -5.56
C LEU A 92 9.79 -14.88 -6.80
N LEU A 93 10.33 -15.83 -7.56
CA LEU A 93 9.66 -16.38 -8.75
C LEU A 93 8.37 -17.11 -8.37
N ASN A 94 8.41 -17.96 -7.34
CA ASN A 94 7.23 -18.67 -6.85
C ASN A 94 6.17 -17.68 -6.34
N ALA A 95 6.56 -16.73 -5.49
CA ALA A 95 5.64 -15.73 -4.95
C ALA A 95 4.97 -14.92 -6.07
N ARG A 96 5.73 -14.55 -7.11
CA ARG A 96 5.18 -13.86 -8.29
C ARG A 96 4.18 -14.73 -9.04
N GLN A 97 4.53 -15.98 -9.33
CA GLN A 97 3.65 -16.89 -10.07
C GLN A 97 2.35 -17.13 -9.31
N THR A 98 2.46 -17.34 -8.00
CA THR A 98 1.32 -17.46 -7.09
C THR A 98 0.46 -16.21 -7.13
N TRP A 99 1.06 -15.02 -7.03
CA TRP A 99 0.35 -13.75 -7.11
C TRP A 99 -0.40 -13.57 -8.44
N LYS A 100 0.21 -13.90 -9.58
CA LYS A 100 -0.44 -13.85 -10.89
C LYS A 100 -1.66 -14.77 -10.97
N SER A 101 -1.50 -16.00 -10.48
CA SER A 101 -2.61 -16.98 -10.42
C SER A 101 -3.75 -16.48 -9.53
N ILE A 102 -3.44 -15.86 -8.38
CA ILE A 102 -4.43 -15.27 -7.48
C ILE A 102 -5.22 -14.15 -8.19
N LEU A 103 -4.54 -13.28 -8.93
CA LEU A 103 -5.22 -12.21 -9.67
C LEU A 103 -6.10 -12.74 -10.81
N GLN A 104 -5.67 -13.80 -11.50
CA GLN A 104 -6.42 -14.41 -12.60
C GLN A 104 -7.63 -15.23 -12.12
N SER A 105 -7.57 -15.77 -10.91
CA SER A 105 -8.65 -16.58 -10.30
C SER A 105 -9.76 -15.75 -9.65
N GLN A 106 -9.72 -14.43 -9.76
CA GLN A 106 -10.77 -13.57 -9.17
C GLN A 106 -12.12 -13.80 -9.86
N PRO A 107 -13.24 -13.84 -9.10
CA PRO A 107 -14.55 -14.12 -9.66
C PRO A 107 -15.06 -12.96 -10.52
N VAL A 108 -15.55 -13.29 -11.71
CA VAL A 108 -16.08 -12.30 -12.67
C VAL A 108 -17.59 -12.10 -12.49
N SER A 109 -18.30 -13.11 -11.99
CA SER A 109 -19.75 -13.05 -11.72
C SER A 109 -20.08 -13.32 -10.26
N LEU A 110 -21.26 -12.87 -9.83
CA LEU A 110 -21.76 -13.13 -8.48
C LEU A 110 -21.86 -14.63 -8.20
N GLU A 111 -22.35 -15.41 -9.17
CA GLU A 111 -22.47 -16.85 -9.03
C GLU A 111 -21.12 -17.53 -8.85
N GLN A 112 -20.11 -17.13 -9.64
CA GLN A 112 -18.75 -17.63 -9.47
C GLN A 112 -18.18 -17.28 -8.09
N ALA A 113 -18.46 -16.07 -7.57
CA ALA A 113 -18.04 -15.67 -6.24
C ALA A 113 -18.72 -16.50 -5.13
N ARG A 114 -20.02 -16.81 -5.27
CA ARG A 114 -20.76 -17.66 -4.32
C ARG A 114 -20.23 -19.09 -4.33
N LEU A 115 -19.98 -19.65 -5.50
CA LEU A 115 -19.42 -20.99 -5.64
C LEU A 115 -18.01 -21.08 -5.06
N ASP A 116 -17.14 -20.10 -5.36
CA ASP A 116 -15.79 -20.08 -4.77
C ASP A 116 -15.83 -19.95 -3.24
N TYR A 117 -16.71 -19.09 -2.70
CA TYR A 117 -16.93 -18.98 -1.25
C TYR A 117 -17.37 -20.31 -0.64
N ALA A 118 -18.40 -20.95 -1.21
CA ALA A 118 -18.93 -22.21 -0.71
C ALA A 118 -17.89 -23.34 -0.79
N ASN A 119 -17.12 -23.40 -1.87
CA ASN A 119 -16.06 -24.39 -2.05
C ASN A 119 -14.90 -24.19 -1.06
N ARG A 120 -14.51 -22.94 -0.78
CA ARG A 120 -13.41 -22.63 0.15
C ARG A 120 -13.79 -22.85 1.61
N PHE A 121 -14.98 -22.40 1.99
CA PHE A 121 -15.38 -22.30 3.40
C PHE A 121 -16.49 -23.29 3.78
N HIS A 122 -16.69 -24.35 2.99
CA HIS A 122 -17.65 -25.40 3.29
C HIS A 122 -17.53 -25.87 4.76
N PRO A 123 -18.65 -25.99 5.51
CA PRO A 123 -20.06 -25.94 5.08
C PRO A 123 -20.72 -24.56 5.10
N LEU A 124 -19.96 -23.47 5.23
CA LEU A 124 -20.52 -22.12 5.35
C LEU A 124 -21.14 -21.64 4.04
N GLN A 125 -22.33 -21.05 4.16
CA GLN A 125 -22.99 -20.35 3.06
C GLN A 125 -22.57 -18.88 3.04
N PRO A 126 -22.55 -18.23 1.86
CA PRO A 126 -22.29 -16.79 1.77
C PRO A 126 -23.23 -16.00 2.70
N PRO A 127 -22.71 -15.00 3.45
CA PRO A 127 -23.50 -14.24 4.42
C PRO A 127 -24.60 -13.41 3.76
N PRO A 128 -25.63 -12.96 4.52
CA PRO A 128 -26.61 -12.01 4.00
C PRO A 128 -25.92 -10.73 3.52
N GLY A 129 -26.37 -10.19 2.38
CA GLY A 129 -25.78 -9.00 1.74
C GLY A 129 -24.51 -9.27 0.92
N PHE A 130 -24.14 -10.54 0.69
CA PHE A 130 -22.98 -10.89 -0.15
C PHE A 130 -23.08 -10.35 -1.58
N ASP A 131 -24.29 -10.29 -2.14
CA ASP A 131 -24.58 -9.68 -3.43
C ASP A 131 -24.29 -8.17 -3.45
N GLN A 132 -24.74 -7.44 -2.43
CA GLN A 132 -24.50 -6.01 -2.28
C GLN A 132 -23.01 -5.72 -2.12
N TRP A 133 -22.32 -6.50 -1.29
CA TRP A 133 -20.88 -6.39 -1.12
C TRP A 133 -20.13 -6.71 -2.42
N PHE A 134 -20.52 -7.74 -3.17
CA PHE A 134 -19.87 -8.08 -4.44
C PHE A 134 -20.04 -6.95 -5.46
N GLN A 135 -21.25 -6.39 -5.57
CA GLN A 135 -21.51 -5.24 -6.44
C GLN A 135 -20.67 -4.03 -6.03
N PHE A 136 -20.61 -3.72 -4.73
CA PHE A 136 -19.77 -2.65 -4.20
C PHE A 136 -18.30 -2.87 -4.55
N ALA A 137 -17.77 -4.07 -4.29
CA ALA A 137 -16.38 -4.41 -4.58
C ALA A 137 -16.04 -4.22 -6.07
N ARG A 138 -16.97 -4.58 -6.96
CA ARG A 138 -16.83 -4.37 -8.41
C ARG A 138 -16.87 -2.91 -8.82
N LEU A 139 -17.80 -2.13 -8.28
CA LEU A 139 -17.91 -0.69 -8.56
C LEU A 139 -16.65 0.07 -8.14
N HIS A 140 -15.99 -0.37 -7.07
CA HIS A 140 -14.78 0.26 -6.52
C HIS A 140 -13.46 -0.36 -6.98
N ASN A 141 -13.48 -1.24 -7.99
CA ASN A 141 -12.28 -1.93 -8.51
C ASN A 141 -11.45 -2.62 -7.41
N PHE A 142 -12.13 -3.27 -6.46
CA PHE A 142 -11.47 -4.01 -5.39
C PHE A 142 -10.69 -5.20 -5.98
N THR A 143 -9.37 -5.24 -5.71
CA THR A 143 -8.45 -6.17 -6.38
C THR A 143 -8.70 -7.64 -6.05
N LEU A 144 -8.95 -7.96 -4.77
CA LEU A 144 -9.00 -9.34 -4.27
C LEU A 144 -10.36 -9.66 -3.66
N ILE A 145 -11.39 -9.75 -4.50
CA ILE A 145 -12.78 -9.94 -4.10
C ILE A 145 -12.93 -11.16 -3.17
N ASN A 146 -12.33 -12.30 -3.47
CA ASN A 146 -12.58 -13.54 -2.71
C ASN A 146 -11.51 -13.90 -1.66
N ARG A 147 -10.52 -13.04 -1.39
CA ARG A 147 -9.35 -13.42 -0.55
C ARG A 147 -9.45 -12.92 0.88
N PHE A 148 -10.34 -13.54 1.65
CA PHE A 148 -10.55 -13.25 3.08
C PHE A 148 -10.16 -14.43 3.99
N ASP A 149 -9.24 -15.28 3.53
CA ASP A 149 -8.85 -16.51 4.23
C ASP A 149 -8.39 -16.23 5.67
N GLY A 150 -7.62 -15.15 5.89
CA GLY A 150 -7.16 -14.72 7.22
C GLY A 150 -8.32 -14.29 8.13
N LEU A 151 -9.20 -13.42 7.65
CA LEU A 151 -10.41 -13.01 8.38
C LEU A 151 -11.27 -14.24 8.73
N MET A 152 -11.43 -15.16 7.79
CA MET A 152 -12.19 -16.38 8.04
C MET A 152 -11.52 -17.22 9.13
N ALA A 153 -10.19 -17.40 9.11
CA ALA A 153 -9.49 -18.10 10.18
C ALA A 153 -9.66 -17.41 11.55
N ASP A 154 -9.56 -16.08 11.59
CA ASP A 154 -9.73 -15.29 12.82
C ASP A 154 -11.14 -15.40 13.41
N LEU A 155 -12.15 -15.59 12.55
CA LEU A 155 -13.54 -15.78 12.96
C LEU A 155 -13.86 -17.21 13.42
N GLU A 156 -12.99 -18.18 13.14
CA GLU A 156 -13.23 -19.59 13.43
C GLU A 156 -13.47 -19.90 14.92
N PRO A 157 -12.69 -19.35 15.87
CA PRO A 157 -12.92 -19.59 17.30
C PRO A 157 -14.31 -19.13 17.77
N PHE A 158 -14.87 -18.10 17.13
CA PHE A 158 -16.18 -17.56 17.49
C PHE A 158 -17.32 -18.41 16.91
N ARG A 159 -17.11 -19.07 15.76
CA ARG A 159 -18.12 -19.97 15.17
C ARG A 159 -18.40 -21.23 15.98
N GLN A 160 -17.45 -21.62 16.83
CA GLN A 160 -17.60 -22.77 17.73
C GLN A 160 -18.46 -22.45 18.96
N LEU A 161 -18.76 -21.17 19.21
CA LEU A 161 -19.57 -20.72 20.33
C LEU A 161 -21.03 -20.55 19.90
N SER A 162 -21.97 -20.89 20.80
CA SER A 162 -23.36 -20.59 20.55
C SER A 162 -23.60 -19.07 20.55
N PRO A 163 -24.60 -18.57 19.79
CA PRO A 163 -24.95 -17.15 19.80
C PRO A 163 -25.22 -16.59 21.22
N THR A 164 -25.80 -17.42 22.10
CA THR A 164 -26.05 -17.08 23.51
C THR A 164 -24.73 -16.88 24.26
N GLU A 165 -23.76 -17.78 24.07
CA GLU A 165 -22.47 -17.71 24.75
C GLU A 165 -21.62 -16.54 24.25
N LEU A 166 -21.61 -16.28 22.93
CA LEU A 166 -21.00 -15.07 22.36
C LEU A 166 -21.60 -13.81 22.97
N SER A 167 -22.93 -13.70 22.96
CA SER A 167 -23.63 -12.54 23.52
C SER A 167 -23.32 -12.34 25.00
N ARG A 168 -23.32 -13.41 25.79
CA ARG A 168 -22.97 -13.38 27.20
C ARG A 168 -21.54 -12.85 27.40
N ARG A 169 -20.55 -13.37 26.66
CA ARG A 169 -19.15 -12.90 26.74
C ARG A 169 -18.99 -11.45 26.31
N THR A 170 -19.68 -11.03 25.26
CA THR A 170 -19.68 -9.63 24.82
C THR A 170 -20.22 -8.71 25.93
N LEU A 171 -21.31 -9.08 26.59
CA LEU A 171 -21.88 -8.30 27.70
C LEU A 171 -20.96 -8.25 28.93
N GLU A 172 -20.20 -9.31 29.20
CA GLU A 172 -19.18 -9.27 30.26
C GLU A 172 -18.03 -8.30 29.92
N LEU A 173 -17.58 -8.27 28.66
CA LEU A 173 -16.53 -7.34 28.23
C LEU A 173 -16.94 -5.87 28.35
N VAL A 174 -18.22 -5.56 28.14
CA VAL A 174 -18.75 -4.18 28.30
C VAL A 174 -18.60 -3.65 29.72
N LYS A 175 -18.50 -4.52 30.72
CA LYS A 175 -18.30 -4.11 32.12
C LYS A 175 -16.87 -3.62 32.38
N ILE A 176 -15.92 -3.90 31.49
CA ILE A 176 -14.52 -3.50 31.62
C ILE A 176 -14.38 -2.03 31.22
N PRO A 177 -13.74 -1.18 32.05
CA PRO A 177 -13.56 0.23 31.72
C PRO A 177 -12.75 0.40 30.43
N GLY A 178 -13.23 1.25 29.53
CA GLY A 178 -12.60 1.53 28.23
C GLY A 178 -13.15 0.71 27.05
N ILE A 179 -14.08 -0.23 27.29
CA ILE A 179 -14.76 -0.99 26.22
C ILE A 179 -16.15 -0.39 25.98
N THR A 180 -16.52 -0.16 24.72
CA THR A 180 -17.85 0.34 24.32
C THR A 180 -18.51 -0.64 23.35
N LEU A 181 -19.76 -1.02 23.62
CA LEU A 181 -20.57 -1.82 22.69
C LEU A 181 -21.31 -0.92 21.71
N VAL A 182 -21.02 -1.07 20.42
CA VAL A 182 -21.77 -0.41 19.34
C VAL A 182 -22.78 -1.41 18.77
N LYS A 183 -24.06 -1.07 18.84
CA LYS A 183 -25.15 -1.84 18.23
C LYS A 183 -25.73 -1.05 17.06
N ILE A 184 -25.74 -1.66 15.88
CA ILE A 184 -26.32 -1.07 14.67
C ILE A 184 -27.76 -1.57 14.57
N ASN A 185 -28.73 -0.64 14.58
CA ASN A 185 -30.15 -0.96 14.36
C ASN A 185 -30.50 -0.73 12.88
N PRO A 186 -31.10 -1.71 12.21
CA PRO A 186 -31.38 -1.65 10.77
C PRO A 186 -32.36 -0.53 10.38
N ASP A 187 -33.19 -0.04 11.30
CA ASP A 187 -34.25 0.94 11.00
C ASP A 187 -33.76 2.39 10.91
N SER A 188 -32.45 2.64 11.04
CA SER A 188 -31.87 3.99 11.14
C SER A 188 -31.33 4.55 9.82
N THR A 189 -31.30 3.77 8.74
CA THR A 189 -30.67 4.15 7.46
C THR A 189 -31.62 4.73 6.40
N THR A 190 -32.88 5.03 6.73
CA THR A 190 -33.82 5.72 5.83
C THR A 190 -33.99 7.20 6.17
N GLN A 191 -32.89 7.96 6.21
CA GLN A 191 -32.92 9.42 6.12
C GLN A 191 -31.70 9.89 5.33
N THR A 192 -31.81 9.94 4.00
CA THR A 192 -31.15 10.92 3.13
C THR A 192 -31.72 10.84 1.72
#